data_AF-A0A382B3H1-F1
#
_entry.id   AF-A0A382B3H1-F1
#
_cell.length_a   1.000
_cell.length_b   1.000
_cell.length_c   1.000
_cell.angle_alpha   90.00
_cell.angle_beta   90.00
_cell.angle_gamma   90.00
#
_symmetry.space_group_name_H-M   'P 1'
#
loop_
_entity.id
_entity.type
_entity.pdbx_description
1 polymer ?
#
loop_
_entity_poly.entity_id
_entity_poly.type
_entity_poly.pdbx_seq_one_letter_code
_entity_poly.pdbx_strand_id
1 'polypeptide(L)'
;MASEILVNSNTREIRVALTESNQLAELFIEHRTNKGIVGNIYKGKVTKILPGMQVAFIDMGLDKAGFLCANDVNVKKSPEGGGEERAIDKDRPTNSSQGEGIIS
;
A
#
# COMPACT_ATOMS: atom_id res chain seq x y z
N MET A 1 31.80 25.92 -2.43
CA MET A 1 31.13 25.52 -3.68
C MET A 1 29.66 25.83 -3.48
N ALA A 2 29.13 26.82 -4.19
CA ALA A 2 27.73 27.20 -4.08
C ALA A 2 26.96 26.48 -5.18
N SER A 3 25.98 25.67 -4.77
CA SER A 3 25.04 25.02 -5.66
C SER A 3 23.68 25.68 -5.45
N GLU A 4 23.03 26.05 -6.55
CA GLU A 4 21.74 26.75 -6.55
C GLU A 4 20.75 26.00 -7.43
N ILE A 5 19.48 26.05 -7.06
CA ILE A 5 18.38 25.49 -7.84
C ILE A 5 17.51 26.63 -8.31
N LEU A 6 17.39 26.78 -9.63
CA LEU A 6 16.57 27.79 -10.28
C LEU A 6 15.31 27.14 -10.84
N VAL A 7 14.14 27.64 -10.44
CA VAL A 7 12.85 27.12 -10.89
C VAL A 7 12.11 28.17 -11.71
N ASN A 8 11.78 27.84 -12.96
CA ASN A 8 10.91 28.63 -13.83
C ASN A 8 9.63 27.83 -14.11
N SER A 9 8.48 28.35 -13.69
CA SER A 9 7.19 27.70 -13.90
C SER A 9 6.30 28.59 -14.78
N ASN A 10 5.87 28.06 -15.92
CA ASN A 10 4.90 28.70 -16.80
C ASN A 10 3.69 27.76 -17.07
N THR A 11 2.72 28.23 -17.86
CA THR A 11 1.49 27.48 -18.16
C THR A 11 1.73 26.25 -19.05
N ARG A 12 2.85 26.18 -19.77
CA ARG A 12 3.17 25.09 -20.70
C ARG A 12 4.09 24.04 -20.06
N GLU A 13 5.05 24.48 -19.27
CA GLU A 13 6.15 23.67 -18.75
C GLU A 13 6.74 24.24 -17.46
N ILE A 14 7.44 23.37 -16.75
CA ILE A 14 8.23 23.67 -15.57
C ILE A 14 9.68 23.35 -15.91
N ARG A 15 10.58 24.30 -15.70
CA ARG A 15 12.03 24.14 -15.89
C ARG A 15 12.73 24.25 -14.54
N VAL A 16 13.60 23.30 -14.24
CA VAL A 16 14.42 23.28 -13.03
C VAL A 16 15.88 23.17 -13.47
N ALA A 17 16.70 24.14 -13.11
CA ALA A 17 18.13 24.14 -13.38
C ALA A 17 18.91 24.00 -12.08
N LEU A 18 19.87 23.07 -12.06
CA LEU A 18 20.91 23.00 -11.04
C LEU A 18 22.11 23.78 -11.56
N THR A 19 22.56 24.79 -10.82
CA THR A 19 23.74 25.57 -11.16
C THR A 19 24.80 25.42 -10.08
N GLU A 20 26.05 25.26 -10.48
CA GLU A 20 27.19 25.20 -9.57
C GLU A 20 28.18 26.31 -9.95
N SER A 21 28.49 27.19 -9.00
CA SER A 21 29.39 28.33 -9.25
C SER A 21 28.95 29.19 -10.46
N ASN A 22 27.63 29.48 -10.56
CA ASN A 22 26.99 30.18 -11.67
C ASN A 22 27.14 29.52 -13.06
N GLN A 23 27.55 28.25 -13.13
CA GLN A 23 27.54 27.44 -14.34
C GLN A 23 26.38 26.45 -14.30
N LEU A 24 25.71 26.25 -15.43
CA LEU A 24 24.63 25.25 -15.53
C LEU A 24 25.23 23.84 -15.44
N ALA A 25 24.81 23.08 -14.44
CA ALA A 25 25.19 21.68 -14.29
C ALA A 25 24.15 20.75 -14.92
N GLU A 26 22.87 20.91 -14.55
CA GLU A 26 21.77 20.09 -15.07
C GLU A 26 20.52 20.93 -15.34
N LEU A 27 19.71 20.51 -16.33
CA LEU A 27 18.44 21.14 -16.67
C LEU A 27 17.35 20.07 -16.86
N PHE A 28 16.30 20.17 -16.05
CA PHE A 28 15.09 19.36 -16.16
C PHE A 28 13.95 20.20 -16.73
N ILE A 29 13.26 19.67 -17.73
CA ILE A 29 12.08 20.32 -18.34
C ILE A 29 10.92 19.32 -18.30
N GLU A 30 9.85 19.69 -17.60
CA GLU A 30 8.61 18.91 -17.53
C GLU A 30 7.48 19.67 -18.25
N HIS A 31 6.85 19.03 -19.24
CA HIS A 31 5.65 19.56 -19.88
C HIS A 31 4.40 19.18 -19.09
N ARG A 32 3.50 20.14 -18.85
CA ARG A 32 2.30 19.91 -18.03
C ARG A 32 1.33 18.88 -18.62
N THR A 33 1.37 18.62 -19.92
CA THR A 33 0.50 17.66 -20.61
C THR A 33 0.98 16.21 -20.52
N ASN A 34 2.24 15.98 -20.18
CA ASN A 34 2.87 14.66 -20.24
C ASN A 34 3.29 14.18 -18.85
N LYS A 35 2.42 14.32 -17.85
CA LYS A 35 2.69 13.77 -16.53
C LYS A 35 2.61 12.26 -16.57
N GLY A 36 3.77 11.60 -16.55
CA GLY A 36 3.86 10.16 -16.39
C GLY A 36 3.30 9.73 -15.03
N ILE A 37 2.70 8.54 -14.99
CA ILE A 37 2.23 7.94 -13.72
C ILE A 37 3.31 7.07 -13.05
N VAL A 38 4.45 6.87 -13.72
CA VAL A 38 5.55 6.01 -13.25
C VAL A 38 6.22 6.64 -12.04
N GLY A 39 6.45 5.85 -10.99
CA GLY A 39 7.07 6.29 -9.74
C GLY A 39 6.11 6.97 -8.76
N ASN A 40 4.87 7.24 -9.15
CA ASN A 40 3.86 7.76 -8.25
C ASN A 40 3.45 6.72 -7.20
N ILE A 41 3.09 7.20 -6.01
CA ILE A 41 2.60 6.39 -4.90
C ILE A 41 1.13 6.69 -4.71
N TYR A 42 0.30 5.64 -4.71
CA TYR A 42 -1.15 5.74 -4.57
C TYR A 42 -1.65 4.96 -3.37
N LYS A 43 -2.74 5.43 -2.76
CA LYS A 43 -3.57 4.64 -1.85
C LYS A 43 -4.74 4.09 -2.66
N GLY A 44 -4.72 2.79 -2.93
CA GLY A 44 -5.76 2.13 -3.70
C GLY A 44 -6.55 1.09 -2.89
N LYS A 45 -7.71 0.70 -3.42
CA LYS A 45 -8.53 -0.38 -2.87
C LYS A 45 -8.46 -1.60 -3.77
N VAL A 46 -8.24 -2.79 -3.18
CA VAL A 46 -8.31 -4.04 -3.92
C VAL A 46 -9.75 -4.29 -4.36
N THR A 47 -9.97 -4.45 -5.66
CA THR A 47 -11.30 -4.65 -6.26
C THR A 47 -11.54 -6.10 -6.65
N LYS A 48 -10.51 -6.82 -7.10
CA LYS A 48 -10.60 -8.21 -7.53
C LYS A 48 -9.30 -8.95 -7.29
N ILE A 49 -9.37 -10.23 -6.94
CA ILE A 49 -8.21 -11.12 -6.82
C ILE A 49 -8.38 -12.27 -7.80
N LEU A 50 -7.31 -12.60 -8.53
CA LEU A 50 -7.22 -13.75 -9.42
C LEU A 50 -6.15 -14.72 -8.86
N PRO A 51 -6.54 -15.70 -8.02
CA PRO A 51 -5.58 -16.61 -7.39
C PRO A 51 -4.76 -17.43 -8.39
N GLY A 52 -5.40 -17.89 -9.48
CA GLY A 52 -4.73 -18.68 -10.51
C GLY A 52 -3.61 -17.95 -11.26
N MET A 53 -3.64 -16.61 -11.25
CA MET A 53 -2.60 -15.77 -11.86
C MET A 53 -1.71 -15.10 -10.81
N GLN A 54 -1.97 -15.34 -9.52
CA GLN A 54 -1.30 -14.68 -8.39
C GLN A 54 -1.28 -13.15 -8.50
N VAL A 55 -2.41 -12.56 -8.91
CA VAL A 55 -2.57 -11.12 -9.17
C VAL A 55 -3.79 -10.56 -8.44
N ALA A 56 -3.64 -9.36 -7.88
CA ALA A 56 -4.74 -8.53 -7.38
C ALA A 56 -4.91 -7.28 -8.25
N PHE A 57 -6.15 -6.87 -8.50
CA PHE A 57 -6.50 -5.62 -9.15
C PHE A 57 -6.80 -4.54 -8.11
N ILE A 58 -6.26 -3.35 -8.33
CA ILE A 58 -6.34 -2.22 -7.41
C ILE A 58 -6.94 -1.03 -8.16
N ASP A 59 -8.01 -0.49 -7.60
CA ASP A 59 -8.52 0.81 -8.00
C ASP A 59 -7.70 1.92 -7.32
N MET A 60 -7.05 2.75 -8.13
CA MET A 60 -6.21 3.87 -7.72
C MET A 60 -6.83 5.23 -8.08
N GLY A 61 -8.09 5.26 -8.52
CA GLY A 61 -8.78 6.48 -8.97
C GLY A 61 -8.29 7.02 -10.32
N LEU A 62 -7.70 6.16 -11.16
CA LEU A 62 -7.28 6.47 -12.53
C LEU A 62 -8.22 5.81 -13.55
N ASP A 63 -8.12 6.21 -14.82
CA ASP A 63 -8.95 5.67 -15.91
C ASP A 63 -8.86 4.15 -16.07
N LYS A 64 -7.76 3.54 -15.64
CA LYS A 64 -7.54 2.09 -15.66
C LYS A 64 -7.12 1.60 -14.27
N ALA A 65 -7.72 0.50 -13.84
CA ALA A 65 -7.27 -0.20 -12.64
C ALA A 65 -5.84 -0.70 -12.82
N GLY A 66 -5.04 -0.60 -11.76
CA GLY A 66 -3.72 -1.24 -11.69
C GLY A 66 -3.83 -2.70 -11.28
N PHE A 67 -2.72 -3.41 -11.38
CA PHE A 67 -2.58 -4.76 -10.85
C PHE A 67 -1.31 -4.87 -10.02
N LEU A 68 -1.31 -5.80 -9.07
CA LEU A 68 -0.19 -6.12 -8.20
C LEU A 68 0.01 -7.63 -8.19
N CYS A 69 1.22 -8.08 -8.53
CA CYS A 69 1.60 -9.48 -8.49
C CYS A 69 1.98 -9.88 -7.05
N ALA A 70 1.71 -11.12 -6.66
CA ALA A 70 1.99 -11.60 -5.31
C ALA A 70 3.47 -11.46 -4.90
N ASN A 71 4.39 -11.61 -5.86
CA ASN A 71 5.84 -11.47 -5.63
C ASN A 71 6.27 -10.03 -5.29
N ASP A 72 5.48 -9.03 -5.66
CA ASP A 72 5.80 -7.62 -5.44
C ASP A 72 5.21 -7.09 -4.11
N VAL A 73 4.54 -7.94 -3.34
CA VAL A 73 3.94 -7.58 -2.05
C VAL A 73 4.92 -7.84 -0.91
N ASN A 74 5.38 -6.78 -0.25
CA ASN A 74 6.12 -6.93 0.99
C ASN A 74 5.15 -6.99 2.19
N VAL A 75 4.82 -8.20 2.62
CA VAL A 75 4.05 -8.42 3.85
C VAL A 75 4.99 -8.26 5.04
N LYS A 76 5.34 -7.01 5.39
CA LYS A 76 5.85 -6.77 6.75
C LYS A 76 4.69 -7.04 7.70
N LYS A 77 4.84 -8.03 8.58
CA LYS A 77 3.98 -8.16 9.75
C LYS A 77 4.02 -6.82 10.48
N SER A 78 2.95 -6.03 10.38
CA SER A 78 2.73 -4.95 11.32
C SER A 78 2.79 -5.59 12.71
N PRO A 79 3.47 -4.98 13.70
CA PRO A 79 3.36 -5.46 15.06
C PRO A 79 1.87 -5.36 15.43
N GLU A 80 1.30 -6.54 15.63
CA GLU A 80 0.05 -6.87 16.32
C GLU A 80 -0.78 -5.66 16.78
N GLY A 81 -1.81 -5.35 16.01
CA GLY A 81 -3.02 -4.75 16.59
C GLY A 81 -3.71 -5.85 17.39
N GLY A 82 -3.55 -5.84 18.71
CA GLY A 82 -4.20 -6.77 19.64
C GLY A 82 -5.71 -6.75 19.46
N GLY A 83 -6.24 -7.77 18.81
CA GLY A 83 -7.62 -8.23 18.99
C GLY A 83 -7.57 -9.39 19.96
N GLU A 84 -8.07 -9.19 21.18
CA GLU A 84 -8.30 -10.27 22.15
C GLU A 84 -9.08 -11.41 21.49
N GLU A 85 -8.40 -12.51 21.22
CA GLU A 85 -9.03 -13.80 21.07
C GLU A 85 -9.52 -14.21 22.47
N ARG A 86 -10.80 -13.96 22.75
CA ARG A 86 -11.45 -14.44 23.97
C ARG A 86 -11.34 -15.96 24.00
N ALA A 87 -10.44 -16.47 24.84
CA ALA A 87 -10.39 -17.87 25.20
C ALA A 87 -11.76 -18.26 25.80
N ILE A 88 -12.49 -19.10 25.08
CA ILE A 88 -13.58 -19.89 25.63
C ILE A 88 -12.96 -20.90 26.59
N ASP A 89 -12.98 -20.56 27.89
CA ASP A 89 -12.57 -21.43 28.99
C ASP A 89 -13.43 -22.71 28.99
N LYS A 90 -12.78 -23.86 28.74
CA LYS A 90 -13.44 -25.17 28.66
C LYS A 90 -13.39 -25.96 29.98
N ASP A 91 -12.86 -25.39 31.05
CA ASP A 91 -12.69 -26.11 32.33
C ASP A 91 -13.60 -25.59 33.44
N ARG A 92 -14.91 -25.60 33.22
CA ARG A 92 -15.88 -25.54 34.32
C ARG A 92 -16.35 -26.96 34.67
N PRO A 93 -15.96 -27.54 35.83
CA PRO A 93 -16.56 -28.77 36.29
C PRO A 93 -17.94 -28.45 36.87
N THR A 94 -19.01 -28.84 36.19
CA THR A 94 -20.34 -28.91 36.81
C THR A 94 -20.50 -30.26 37.49
N ASN A 95 -20.22 -30.30 38.79
CA ASN A 95 -20.61 -31.41 39.65
C ASN A 95 -21.95 -31.09 40.32
N SER A 96 -22.97 -31.88 40.02
CA SER A 96 -24.13 -32.18 40.88
C SER A 96 -24.96 -33.26 40.17
N SER A 97 -24.68 -34.54 40.38
CA SER A 97 -25.30 -35.41 41.40
C SER A 97 -26.70 -35.92 41.06
N GLN A 98 -26.76 -37.26 40.95
CA GLN A 98 -27.88 -38.17 41.28
C GLN A 98 -29.01 -38.39 40.26
N GLY A 99 -29.29 -39.67 39.99
CA GLY A 99 -30.58 -40.12 39.46
C GLY A 99 -30.52 -41.35 38.56
N GLU A 100 -30.33 -42.52 39.20
CA GLU A 100 -30.90 -43.85 38.89
C GLU A 100 -31.51 -44.14 37.50
N GLY A 101 -31.17 -45.30 36.93
CA GLY A 101 -31.94 -45.87 35.81
C GLY A 101 -31.30 -47.09 35.15
N ILE A 102 -31.54 -48.25 35.75
CA ILE A 102 -31.15 -49.60 35.32
C ILE A 102 -31.90 -50.04 34.04
N ILE A 103 -31.16 -50.68 33.12
CA ILE A 103 -31.52 -51.62 32.01
C ILE A 103 -32.84 -51.47 31.21
N SER A 104 -32.72 -51.49 29.88
CA SER A 104 -33.03 -52.69 29.06
C SER A 104 -32.41 -52.58 27.67
#